data_AF-A0A7J8LEM9-F1
#
_entry.id   AF-A0A7J8LEM9-F1
#
_cell.length_a   1.000
_cell.length_b   1.000
_cell.length_c   1.000
_cell.angle_alpha   90.00
_cell.angle_beta   90.00
_cell.angle_gamma   90.00
#
_symmetry.space_group_name_H-M   'P 1'
#
loop_
_entity.id
_entity.type
_entity.pdbx_description
1 polymer ?
#
loop_
_entity_poly.entity_id
_entity_poly.type
_entity_poly.pdbx_seq_one_letter_code
_entity_poly.pdbx_strand_id
1 'polypeptide(L)'
;MAFYGTDSGVDTYFGLCTYPGRELRHRIDFKVYPRDIYAFGLIAWTGNDVLNRRLRLLAESKGYRLDDTGLFPATHGSGGKRVCCKAFHP
;
A
#
# COMPACT_ATOMS: atom_id res chain seq x y z
N MET A 1 -1.78 28.94 -5.02
CA MET A 1 -2.81 28.08 -4.39
C MET A 1 -2.14 26.74 -4.11
N ALA A 2 -1.62 26.56 -2.89
CA ALA A 2 -0.87 25.38 -2.52
C ALA A 2 -1.86 24.27 -2.16
N PHE A 3 -1.82 23.15 -2.90
CA PHE A 3 -2.50 21.93 -2.50
C PHE A 3 -1.77 21.39 -1.27
N TYR A 4 -2.44 21.36 -0.11
CA TYR A 4 -2.03 20.54 1.02
C TYR A 4 -2.35 19.08 0.67
N GLY A 5 -1.63 18.52 -0.29
CA GLY A 5 -1.59 17.08 -0.50
C GLY A 5 -0.83 16.44 0.66
N THR A 6 -1.26 15.26 1.08
CA THR A 6 -0.43 14.36 1.88
C THR A 6 0.95 14.25 1.22
N ASP A 7 2.02 14.09 2.01
CA ASP A 7 3.42 14.09 1.54
C ASP A 7 3.70 13.01 0.45
N SER A 8 2.80 12.04 0.30
CA SER A 8 2.83 10.96 -0.70
C SER A 8 1.97 11.22 -1.95
N GLY A 9 1.17 12.28 -2.00
CA GLY A 9 0.23 12.56 -3.09
C GLY A 9 -0.95 11.57 -3.19
N VAL A 10 -1.22 10.79 -2.13
CA VAL A 10 -2.28 9.78 -2.10
C VAL A 10 -3.52 10.31 -1.41
N ASP A 11 -4.64 10.32 -2.13
CA ASP A 11 -5.95 10.73 -1.61
C ASP A 11 -6.88 9.51 -1.40
N THR A 12 -7.73 9.58 -0.38
CA THR A 12 -8.67 8.51 -0.05
C THR A 12 -10.06 9.07 0.22
N TYR A 13 -11.09 8.44 -0.35
CA TYR A 13 -12.48 8.71 -0.06
C TYR A 13 -13.21 7.41 0.29
N PHE A 14 -13.95 7.43 1.39
CA PHE A 14 -14.83 6.35 1.82
C PHE A 14 -16.25 6.87 1.88
N GLY A 15 -17.18 6.20 1.21
CA GLY A 15 -18.55 6.67 1.11
C GLY A 15 -19.56 5.58 0.84
N LEU A 16 -20.79 6.03 0.62
CA LEU A 16 -21.91 5.20 0.24
C LEU A 16 -22.45 5.72 -1.09
N CYS A 17 -22.74 4.82 -2.02
CA CYS A 17 -23.46 5.13 -3.25
C CYS A 17 -24.81 4.40 -3.29
N THR A 18 -25.77 5.04 -3.95
CA THR A 18 -27.10 4.49 -4.17
C THR A 18 -27.42 4.62 -5.64
N TYR A 19 -27.85 3.52 -6.26
CA TYR A 19 -28.29 3.55 -7.64
C TYR A 19 -29.63 4.30 -7.76
N PRO A 20 -29.86 5.06 -8.85
CA PRO A 20 -31.14 5.71 -9.08
C PRO A 20 -32.30 4.72 -8.97
N GLY A 21 -33.32 5.05 -8.17
CA GLY A 21 -34.50 4.20 -7.96
C GLY A 21 -34.28 2.99 -7.04
N ARG A 22 -33.15 2.86 -6.35
CA ARG A 22 -32.91 1.81 -5.34
C ARG A 22 -32.73 2.41 -3.94
N GLU A 23 -33.15 1.70 -2.91
CA GLU A 23 -32.93 2.11 -1.50
C GLU A 23 -31.61 1.57 -0.93
N LEU A 24 -31.12 0.44 -1.46
CA LEU A 24 -29.89 -0.19 -0.99
C LEU A 24 -28.68 0.71 -1.22
N ARG A 25 -27.93 0.94 -0.14
CA ARG A 25 -26.66 1.70 -0.15
C ARG A 25 -25.50 0.71 -0.27
N HIS A 26 -24.60 0.97 -1.21
CA HIS A 26 -23.36 0.22 -1.38
C HIS A 26 -22.19 1.04 -0.87
N ARG A 27 -21.23 0.39 -0.21
CA ARG A 27 -19.97 1.04 0.13
C ARG A 27 -19.14 1.24 -1.13
N ILE A 28 -18.60 2.45 -1.29
CA ILE A 28 -17.66 2.79 -2.34
C ILE A 28 -16.43 3.44 -1.74
N ASP A 29 -15.27 2.93 -2.14
CA ASP A 29 -13.99 3.38 -1.65
C ASP A 29 -13.15 3.81 -2.86
N PHE A 30 -12.71 5.06 -2.88
CA PHE A 30 -11.78 5.57 -3.88
C PHE A 30 -10.42 5.81 -3.23
N LYS A 31 -9.38 5.35 -3.93
CA LYS A 31 -7.99 5.59 -3.56
C LYS A 31 -7.26 6.08 -4.80
N VAL A 32 -6.76 7.31 -4.73
CA VAL A 32 -6.09 7.97 -5.85
C VAL A 32 -4.61 7.97 -5.58
N TYR A 33 -3.85 7.42 -6.52
CA TYR A 33 -2.39 7.34 -6.45
C TYR A 33 -1.75 8.13 -7.60
N PRO A 34 -0.64 8.83 -7.35
CA PRO A 34 0.28 9.28 -8.38
C PRO A 34 0.74 8.12 -9.26
N ARG A 35 1.03 8.41 -10.53
CA ARG A 35 1.27 7.37 -11.55
C ARG A 35 2.50 6.51 -11.25
N ASP A 36 3.53 7.10 -10.66
CA ASP A 36 4.79 6.49 -10.26
C ASP A 36 4.64 5.48 -9.10
N ILE A 37 3.66 5.67 -8.23
CA ILE A 37 3.40 4.74 -7.10
C ILE A 37 2.14 3.88 -7.27
N TYR A 38 1.38 4.09 -8.36
CA TYR A 38 0.13 3.39 -8.65
C TYR A 38 0.24 1.86 -8.57
N ALA A 39 1.36 1.27 -8.98
CA ALA A 39 1.56 -0.17 -8.95
C ALA A 39 1.52 -0.75 -7.52
N PHE A 40 2.05 -0.04 -6.52
CA PHE A 40 2.02 -0.46 -5.12
C PHE A 40 0.60 -0.37 -4.55
N GLY A 41 -0.10 0.72 -4.88
CA GLY A 41 -1.51 0.91 -4.54
C GLY A 41 -2.41 -0.19 -5.13
N LEU A 42 -2.21 -0.52 -6.41
CA LEU A 42 -2.95 -1.58 -7.09
C LEU A 42 -2.81 -2.93 -6.40
N ILE A 43 -1.58 -3.32 -6.02
CA ILE A 43 -1.36 -4.59 -5.29
C ILE A 43 -2.08 -4.55 -3.94
N ALA A 44 -1.90 -3.47 -3.17
CA ALA A 44 -2.48 -3.35 -1.84
C ALA A 44 -4.02 -3.41 -1.85
N TRP A 45 -4.67 -2.77 -2.83
CA TRP A 45 -6.12 -2.68 -2.94
C TRP A 45 -6.78 -3.85 -3.68
N THR A 46 -6.02 -4.59 -4.48
CA THR A 46 -6.48 -5.86 -5.05
C THR A 46 -6.44 -6.97 -3.99
N GLY A 47 -5.37 -7.00 -3.18
CA GLY A 47 -5.19 -7.99 -2.13
C GLY A 47 -5.21 -9.44 -2.66
N ASN A 48 -5.64 -10.43 -1.87
CA ASN A 48 -6.29 -10.32 -0.56
C ASN A 48 -5.31 -10.07 0.62
N ASP A 49 -5.84 -9.96 1.83
CA ASP A 49 -5.07 -9.70 3.07
C ASP A 49 -3.98 -10.74 3.35
N VAL A 50 -4.21 -12.02 3.05
CA VAL A 50 -3.21 -13.09 3.21
C VAL A 50 -2.05 -12.88 2.22
N LEU A 51 -2.36 -12.56 0.96
CA LEU A 51 -1.35 -12.23 -0.04
C LEU A 51 -0.54 -11.01 0.39
N ASN A 52 -1.23 -9.92 0.77
CA ASN A 52 -0.60 -8.68 1.22
C ASN A 52 0.33 -8.91 2.42
N ARG A 53 -0.10 -9.69 3.42
CA ARG A 53 0.73 -10.05 4.58
C ARG A 53 1.96 -10.85 4.16
N ARG A 54 1.81 -11.82 3.26
CA ARG A 54 2.94 -12.62 2.74
C ARG A 54 3.94 -11.76 1.98
N LEU A 55 3.47 -10.81 1.16
CA LEU A 55 4.34 -9.88 0.44
C LEU A 55 5.14 -8.97 1.39
N ARG A 56 4.50 -8.45 2.45
CA ARG A 56 5.19 -7.65 3.47
C ARG A 56 6.26 -8.45 4.21
N LEU A 57 5.96 -9.69 4.61
CA LEU A 57 6.94 -10.58 5.25
C LEU A 57 8.09 -10.93 4.32
N LEU A 58 7.82 -11.13 3.02
CA LEU A 58 8.87 -11.36 2.02
C LEU A 58 9.77 -10.12 1.88
N ALA A 59 9.19 -8.92 1.79
CA ALA A 59 9.94 -7.67 1.76
C ALA A 59 10.83 -7.53 3.01
N GLU A 60 10.27 -7.77 4.20
CA GLU A 60 11.01 -7.71 5.47
C GLU A 60 12.17 -8.70 5.49
N SER A 61 11.94 -9.93 5.02
CA SER A 61 13.00 -10.95 4.94
C SER A 61 14.16 -10.56 4.01
N LYS A 62 13.91 -9.64 3.07
CA LYS A 62 14.89 -9.09 2.14
C LYS A 62 15.47 -7.74 2.58
N GLY A 63 15.13 -7.26 3.78
CA GLY A 63 15.58 -5.97 4.31
C GLY A 63 14.81 -4.77 3.75
N TYR A 64 13.56 -4.97 3.34
CA TYR A 64 12.69 -3.91 2.83
C TYR A 64 11.39 -3.81 3.64
N ARG A 65 10.75 -2.64 3.59
CA ARG A 65 9.38 -2.38 4.04
C ARG A 65 8.51 -2.10 2.82
N LEU A 66 7.44 -2.87 2.67
CA LEU A 66 6.45 -2.70 1.60
C LEU A 66 5.16 -2.10 2.18
N ASP A 67 4.68 -1.02 1.57
CA ASP A 67 3.34 -0.45 1.80
C ASP A 67 2.67 -0.10 0.47
N ASP A 68 1.50 0.55 0.52
CA ASP A 68 0.71 0.90 -0.67
C ASP A 68 1.28 2.12 -1.42
N THR A 69 2.36 2.73 -0.92
CA THR A 69 3.05 3.86 -1.54
C THR A 69 4.44 3.51 -2.06
N GLY A 70 5.02 2.37 -1.67
CA GLY A 70 6.32 1.96 -2.19
C GLY A 70 6.98 0.79 -1.47
N LEU A 71 8.22 0.53 -1.89
CA LEU A 71 9.14 -0.42 -1.27
C LEU A 71 10.38 0.35 -0.80
N PHE A 72 10.63 0.34 0.50
CA PHE A 72 11.67 1.15 1.15
C PHE A 72 12.69 0.27 1.86
N PRO A 73 13.96 0.68 2.00
CA PRO A 73 14.91 -0.02 2.86
C PRO A 73 14.39 -0.09 4.31
N ALA A 74 14.49 -1.27 4.93
CA ALA A 74 14.11 -1.43 6.33
C ALA A 74 15.20 -0.80 7.22
N THR A 75 14.86 0.26 7.96
CA THR A 75 15.69 0.75 9.06
C THR A 75 15.62 -0.25 10.22
N HIS A 76 16.52 -1.23 10.21
CA HIS A 76 16.72 -2.08 11.37
C HIS A 76 17.35 -1.24 12.48
N GLY A 77 16.53 -0.72 13.40
CA GLY A 77 17.02 -0.30 14.70
C GLY A 77 17.81 -1.47 15.30
N SER A 78 19.01 -1.19 15.80
CA SER A 78 19.91 -2.15 16.43
C SER A 78 19.21 -2.92 17.57
N GLY A 79 18.63 -4.09 17.27
CA GLY A 79 17.94 -4.90 18.27
C GLY A 79 16.99 -5.93 17.68
N GLY A 80 17.53 -7.05 17.20
CA GLY A 80 16.73 -8.24 16.92
C GLY A 80 17.02 -8.88 15.58
N LYS A 81 17.98 -9.82 15.56
CA LYS A 81 18.27 -10.70 14.43
C LYS A 81 16.99 -11.38 13.91
N ARG A 82 16.68 -11.19 12.63
CA ARG A 82 16.29 -12.29 11.72
C ARG A 82 16.96 -12.07 10.38
N VAL A 83 18.03 -12.81 10.17
CA VAL A 83 18.83 -12.83 8.94
C VAL A 83 18.12 -13.70 7.91
N CYS A 84 17.88 -13.16 6.73
CA CYS A 84 18.09 -13.90 5.48
C CYS A 84 18.64 -12.93 4.45
N CYS A 85 19.93 -12.58 4.59
CA CYS A 85 20.68 -11.94 3.54
C CYS A 85 20.68 -12.86 2.31
N LYS A 86 19.88 -12.53 1.30
CA LYS A 86 20.26 -12.76 -0.09
C LYS A 86 20.20 -11.41 -0.79
N ALA A 87 21.36 -10.78 -0.90
CA ALA A 87 21.56 -9.68 -1.83
C ALA A 87 21.20 -10.20 -3.24
N PHE A 88 20.20 -9.59 -3.85
CA PHE A 88 19.93 -9.78 -5.26
C PHE A 88 20.86 -8.80 -5.99
N HIS A 89 21.99 -9.31 -6.49
CA HIS A 89 22.75 -8.61 -7.52
C HIS A 89 22.25 -9.05 -8.90
N PRO A 90 22.19 -8.12 -9.87
CA PRO A 90 21.78 -8.41 -11.25
C PRO A 90 22.71 -9.44 -11.93
#